data_AF-A0A0M7BD52-F1
#
_entry.id   AF-A0A0M7BD52-F1
#
_cell.length_a   1.000
_cell.length_b   1.000
_cell.length_c   1.000
_cell.angle_alpha   90.00
_cell.angle_beta   90.00
_cell.angle_gamma   90.00
#
_symmetry.space_group_name_H-M   'P 1'
#
loop_
_entity.id
_entity.type
_entity.pdbx_description
1 polymer ?
#
loop_
_entity_poly.entity_id
_entity_poly.type
_entity_poly.pdbx_seq_one_letter_code
_entity_poly.pdbx_strand_id
1 'polypeptide(L)' 'MICFLALVLYRVMRMRLKTHGHSASPRTALDLLARIQKHTAHIGERSFHGTSKTTPEQLDLFDALSLTKPD' A
#
# COMPACT_ATOMS: atom_id res chain seq x y z
N MET A 1 -17.40 -15.23 7.27
CA MET A 1 -17.50 -13.84 6.76
C MET A 1 -16.17 -13.25 6.33
N ILE A 2 -15.07 -13.46 7.09
CA ILE A 2 -13.74 -12.90 6.73
C ILE A 2 -13.24 -13.30 5.33
N CYS A 3 -13.47 -14.54 4.89
CA CYS A 3 -13.07 -15.00 3.56
C CYS A 3 -13.81 -14.27 2.43
N PHE A 4 -15.11 -13.99 2.62
CA PHE A 4 -15.90 -13.26 1.64
C PHE A 4 -15.38 -11.82 1.47
N LEU A 5 -15.09 -11.14 2.58
CA LEU A 5 -14.48 -9.81 2.55
C LEU A 5 -13.12 -9.83 1.83
N ALA A 6 -12.29 -10.82 2.10
CA ALA A 6 -11.01 -10.99 1.42
C ALA A 6 -11.17 -11.16 -0.10
N LEU A 7 -12.17 -11.94 -0.55
CA LEU A 7 -12.47 -12.12 -1.96
C LEU A 7 -12.97 -10.84 -2.62
N VAL A 8 -13.83 -10.08 -1.94
CA VAL A 8 -14.31 -8.76 -2.43
C VAL A 8 -13.13 -7.79 -2.57
N LEU A 9 -12.27 -7.70 -1.55
CA LEU A 9 -11.08 -6.86 -1.60
C LEU A 9 -10.16 -7.26 -2.75
N TYR A 10 -9.89 -8.56 -2.89
CA TYR A 10 -9.08 -9.09 -3.99
C TYR A 10 -9.64 -8.72 -5.37
N ARG A 11 -10.97 -8.84 -5.55
CA ARG A 11 -11.67 -8.50 -6.81
C ARG A 11 -11.53 -7.02 -7.13
N VAL A 12 -11.76 -6.14 -6.16
CA VAL A 12 -11.65 -4.68 -6.33
C VAL A 12 -10.22 -4.28 -6.65
N MET A 13 -9.23 -4.81 -5.94
CA MET A 13 -7.82 -4.56 -6.22
C MET A 13 -7.45 -5.03 -7.63
N ARG A 14 -7.86 -6.25 -8.03
CA ARG A 14 -7.56 -6.77 -9.37
C ARG A 14 -8.19 -5.93 -10.47
N MET A 15 -9.40 -5.43 -10.26
CA MET A 15 -10.07 -4.51 -11.18
C MET A 15 -9.25 -3.23 -11.35
N ARG A 16 -8.88 -2.57 -10.25
CA ARG A 16 -8.13 -1.31 -10.26
C ARG A 16 -6.76 -1.45 -10.92
N LEU A 17 -6.01 -2.49 -10.56
CA LEU A 17 -4.71 -2.80 -11.17
C LEU A 17 -4.83 -3.01 -12.68
N LYS A 18 -5.84 -3.77 -13.14
CA LYS A 18 -6.06 -4.01 -14.57
C LYS A 18 -6.43 -2.73 -15.32
N THR A 19 -7.28 -1.87 -14.74
CA THR A 19 -7.66 -0.58 -15.35
C THR A 19 -6.46 0.33 -15.56
N HIS A 20 -5.48 0.30 -14.66
CA HIS A 20 -4.25 1.09 -14.78
C HIS A 20 -3.13 0.37 -15.55
N GLY A 21 -3.41 -0.79 -16.17
CA GLY A 21 -2.40 -1.56 -16.89
C GLY A 21 -1.29 -2.16 -16.00
N HIS A 22 -1.48 -2.18 -14.68
CA HIS A 22 -0.48 -2.64 -13.74
C HIS A 22 -0.43 -4.18 -13.71
N SER A 23 0.75 -4.76 -13.90
CA SER A 23 0.94 -6.21 -14.06
C SER A 23 0.92 -7.00 -12.76
N ALA A 24 1.12 -6.33 -11.61
CA ALA A 24 1.11 -6.97 -10.31
C ALA A 24 -0.22 -7.67 -9.98
N SER A 25 -0.12 -8.80 -9.29
CA SER A 25 -1.29 -9.43 -8.67
C SER A 25 -1.69 -8.66 -7.39
N PRO A 26 -2.95 -8.77 -6.92
CA PRO A 26 -3.33 -8.17 -5.63
C PRO A 26 -2.46 -8.63 -4.47
N ARG A 27 -1.99 -9.90 -4.49
CA ARG A 27 -1.06 -10.42 -3.48
C ARG A 27 0.30 -9.71 -3.56
N THR A 28 0.89 -9.64 -4.76
CA THR A 28 2.17 -8.97 -4.99
C THR A 28 2.11 -7.49 -4.61
N ALA A 29 1.01 -6.81 -4.94
CA ALA A 29 0.79 -5.42 -4.56
C ALA A 29 0.76 -5.25 -3.03
N LEU A 30 0.04 -6.12 -2.32
CA LEU A 30 0.01 -6.10 -0.85
C LEU A 30 1.39 -6.41 -0.25
N ASP A 31 2.13 -7.37 -0.80
CA ASP A 31 3.48 -7.70 -0.34
C ASP A 31 4.45 -6.53 -0.52
N LEU A 32 4.31 -5.75 -1.60
CA LEU A 32 5.10 -4.53 -1.84
C LEU A 32 4.73 -3.39 -0.90
N LEU A 33 3.44 -3.15 -0.69
CA LEU A 33 2.95 -2.09 0.21
C LEU A 33 3.23 -2.40 1.68
N ALA A 34 3.17 -3.68 2.09
CA ALA A 34 3.47 -4.12 3.46
C ALA A 34 4.93 -3.86 3.88
N ARG A 35 5.82 -3.61 2.92
CA ARG A 35 7.22 -3.23 3.21
C ARG A 35 7.36 -1.80 3.71
N ILE A 36 6.38 -0.94 3.46
CA ILE A 36 6.39 0.45 3.95
C ILE A 36 6.28 0.41 5.47
N GLN A 37 7.32 0.89 6.15
CA GLN A 37 7.38 0.96 7.60
C GLN A 37 6.98 2.35 8.08
N LYS A 38 6.16 2.41 9.15
CA LYS A 38 5.97 3.62 9.94
C LYS A 38 6.93 3.58 11.11
N HIS A 39 7.80 4.57 11.21
CA HIS A 39 8.75 4.73 12.30
C HIS A 39 8.29 5.88 13.20
N THR A 40 8.17 5.59 14.49
CA THR A 40 8.01 6.63 15.53
C THR A 40 9.29 6.67 16.34
N ALA A 41 9.97 7.81 16.36
CA ALA A 41 11.17 8.05 17.15
C ALA A 41 10.88 9.08 18.23
N HIS A 42 11.28 8.79 19.47
CA HIS A 42 11.14 9.74 20.59
C HIS A 42 12.50 10.34 20.94
N ILE A 43 12.59 11.67 20.97
CA ILE A 43 13.79 12.42 21.38
C ILE A 43 13.37 13.42 22.46
N GLY A 44 13.68 13.09 23.72
CA GLY A 44 13.16 13.83 24.88
C GLY A 44 11.63 13.81 24.90
N GLU A 45 11.01 14.97 25.03
CA GLU A 45 9.53 15.15 25.01
C GLU A 45 8.92 15.18 23.59
N ARG A 46 9.74 15.01 22.53
CA ARG A 46 9.27 15.12 21.14
C ARG A 46 9.16 13.76 20.47
N SER A 47 8.01 13.52 19.83
CA SER A 47 7.76 12.34 19.00
C SER A 47 7.84 12.71 17.53
N PHE A 48 8.75 12.07 16.80
CA PHE A 48 8.92 12.19 15.36
C PHE A 48 8.25 11.00 14.69
N HIS A 49 7.41 11.29 13.70
CA HIS A 49 6.73 10.27 12.90
C HIS A 49 7.32 10.35 11.49
N GLY A 50 7.79 9.23 10.95
CA GLY A 50 8.33 9.16 9.61
C GLY A 50 7.92 7.86 8.94
N THR A 51 7.66 7.90 7.64
CA THR A 51 7.51 6.71 6.83
C THR A 51 8.86 6.35 6.21
N SER A 52 9.16 5.05 6.07
CA SER A 52 10.31 4.62 5.28
C SER A 52 10.17 5.16 3.86
N LYS A 53 11.27 5.55 3.21
CA LYS A 53 11.26 6.10 1.85
C LYS A 53 10.51 5.17 0.89
N THR A 54 9.38 5.64 0.37
CA THR A 54 8.54 4.89 -0.57
C THR A 54 9.25 4.81 -1.93
N THR A 55 9.36 3.61 -2.50
CA THR A 55 10.01 3.41 -3.81
C THR A 55 9.09 3.87 -4.96
N PRO A 56 9.62 4.18 -6.16
CA PRO A 56 8.78 4.53 -7.32
C PRO A 56 7.73 3.46 -7.64
N GLU A 57 8.11 2.17 -7.57
CA GLU A 57 7.19 1.04 -7.77
C GLU A 57 6.04 1.03 -6.75
N GLN A 58 6.32 1.38 -5.50
CA GLN A 58 5.27 1.51 -4.47
C GLN A 58 4.36 2.72 -4.75
N LEU A 59 4.91 3.86 -5.20
CA LEU A 59 4.12 5.04 -5.56
C LEU A 59 3.19 4.77 -6.76
N ASP A 60 3.68 4.04 -7.76
CA ASP A 60 2.88 3.60 -8.91
C ASP A 60 1.74 2.68 -8.46
N LEU A 61 1.95 1.84 -7.45
CA LEU A 61 0.89 1.03 -6.84
C LEU A 61 -0.16 1.86 -6.09
N PHE A 62 0.23 2.94 -5.40
CA PHE A 62 -0.74 3.86 -4.77
C PHE A 62 -1.64 4.49 -5.84
N ASP A 63 -1.06 4.94 -6.95
CA ASP A 63 -1.82 5.51 -8.07
C ASP A 63 -2.73 4.46 -8.73
N ALA A 64 -2.20 3.27 -9.03
CA ALA A 64 -2.94 2.17 -9.66
C ALA A 64 -4.10 1.63 -8.81
N LEU A 65 -4.00 1.73 -7.48
CA LEU A 65 -5.06 1.36 -6.54
C LEU A 65 -5.95 2.54 -6.14
N SER A 66 -5.64 3.76 -6.61
CA SER A 66 -6.28 5.03 -6.25
C SER A 66 -6.32 5.23 -4.72
N LEU A 67 -5.15 5.07 -4.10
CA LEU A 67 -4.91 5.25 -2.67
C LEU A 67 -4.13 6.56 -2.44
N THR A 68 -4.34 7.18 -1.29
CA THR A 68 -3.53 8.34 -0.87
C THR A 68 -2.09 7.90 -0.61
N LYS A 69 -1.12 8.64 -1.16
CA LYS A 69 0.31 8.42 -0.91
C LYS A 69 0.64 8.72 0.56
N PRO A 70 1.58 7.98 1.17
CA PRO A 70 2.04 8.26 2.53
C PRO A 70 2.80 9.59 2.59
N ASP A 71 2.68 10.29 3.73
CA ASP A 71 3.43 11.52 4.05
C ASP A 71 4.92 11.25 4.31
#